data_AF-A0A1I4XYV6-F1
#
_entry.id   AF-A0A1I4XYV6-F1
#
_cell.length_a   1.000
_cell.length_b   1.000
_cell.length_c   1.000
_cell.angle_alpha   90.00
_cell.angle_beta   90.00
_cell.angle_gamma   90.00
#
_symmetry.space_group_name_H-M   'P 1'
#
loop_
_entity.id
_entity.type
_entity.pdbx_description
1 polymer ?
#
loop_
_entity_poly.entity_id
_entity_poly.type
_entity_poly.pdbx_seq_one_letter_code
_entity_poly.pdbx_strand_id
1 'polypeptide(L)'
;MRKYSDERYIVHPIRVMKTCSAYTDKIQILAAALLHDVLEDTSVTEEQLLSFLETLMDKNVADQTLKLVVELTDVYTKEVYPHLNRKQRKEKETLRIEQTSADAQTIKYADILDNCKEITAADPHFAPRFLKECMTILKVATKGDKQLYEKVYKEVQTELVNLRKR
;
A
#
# COMPACT_ATOMS: atom_id res chain seq x y z
N MET A 1 12.65 7.10 -9.15
CA MET A 1 11.92 8.37 -9.27
C MET A 1 11.00 8.26 -10.47
N ARG A 2 9.72 7.94 -10.25
CA ARG A 2 8.72 7.85 -11.31
C ARG A 2 8.49 9.27 -11.84
N LYS A 3 8.82 9.53 -13.10
CA LYS A 3 8.55 10.81 -13.78
C LYS A 3 7.16 10.75 -14.39
N TYR A 4 6.12 11.21 -13.71
CA TYR A 4 4.79 11.39 -14.32
C TYR A 4 4.08 12.60 -13.69
N SER A 5 3.32 13.35 -14.50
CA SER A 5 2.68 14.63 -14.15
C SER A 5 1.78 14.55 -12.92
N ASP A 6 1.65 15.69 -12.21
CA ASP A 6 0.85 15.85 -10.98
C ASP A 6 -0.57 15.27 -11.07
N GLU A 7 -1.21 15.32 -12.24
CA GLU A 7 -2.55 14.75 -12.47
C GLU A 7 -2.63 13.22 -12.29
N ARG A 8 -1.51 12.48 -12.40
CA ARG A 8 -1.50 11.02 -12.20
C ARG A 8 -1.35 10.61 -10.74
N TYR A 9 -0.78 11.47 -9.88
CA TYR A 9 -0.48 11.13 -8.49
C TYR A 9 -1.73 10.85 -7.66
N ILE A 10 -2.85 11.54 -7.92
CA ILE A 10 -4.10 11.32 -7.17
C ILE A 10 -4.92 10.12 -7.67
N VAL A 11 -4.68 9.66 -8.90
CA VAL A 11 -5.52 8.60 -9.51
C VAL A 11 -5.33 7.27 -8.79
N HIS A 12 -4.09 6.91 -8.43
CA HIS A 12 -3.80 5.68 -7.70
C HIS A 12 -4.47 5.66 -6.32
N PRO A 13 -4.25 6.62 -5.41
CA PRO A 13 -4.94 6.63 -4.12
C PRO A 13 -6.47 6.63 -4.23
N ILE A 14 -7.05 7.31 -5.23
CA ILE A 14 -8.50 7.24 -5.48
C ILE A 14 -8.95 5.81 -5.83
N ARG A 15 -8.20 5.08 -6.67
CA ARG A 15 -8.55 3.69 -7.03
C ARG A 15 -8.35 2.73 -5.86
N VAL A 16 -7.33 2.95 -5.03
CA VAL A 16 -7.10 2.20 -3.79
C VAL A 16 -8.28 2.40 -2.83
N MET A 17 -8.68 3.65 -2.58
CA MET A 17 -9.84 3.95 -1.74
C MET A 17 -11.14 3.37 -2.30
N LYS A 18 -11.41 3.52 -3.60
CA LYS A 18 -12.59 2.93 -4.25
C LYS A 18 -12.60 1.40 -4.17
N THR A 19 -11.44 0.77 -4.19
CA THR A 19 -11.34 -0.67 -3.96
C THR A 19 -11.71 -0.99 -2.52
N CYS A 20 -11.17 -0.26 -1.54
CA CYS A 20 -11.52 -0.43 -0.12
C CYS A 20 -13.02 -0.20 0.14
N SER A 21 -13.64 0.79 -0.50
CA SER A 21 -15.05 1.13 -0.30
C SER A 21 -16.03 0.04 -0.75
N ALA A 22 -15.56 -0.97 -1.49
CA ALA A 22 -16.35 -2.15 -1.82
C ALA A 22 -16.40 -3.19 -0.67
N TYR A 23 -15.54 -3.04 0.35
CA TYR A 23 -15.39 -4.00 1.45
C TYR A 23 -15.60 -3.34 2.84
N THR A 24 -15.55 -2.02 2.92
CA THR A 24 -15.79 -1.28 4.17
C THR A 24 -16.35 0.11 3.92
N ASP A 25 -17.14 0.61 4.86
CA ASP A 25 -17.68 1.96 4.94
C ASP A 25 -17.01 2.83 6.02
N LYS A 26 -16.04 2.26 6.75
CA LYS A 26 -15.31 2.96 7.81
C LYS A 26 -14.48 4.12 7.24
N ILE A 27 -14.87 5.34 7.58
CA ILE A 27 -14.28 6.56 7.03
C ILE A 27 -12.76 6.65 7.25
N GLN A 28 -12.25 6.19 8.40
CA GLN A 28 -10.83 6.21 8.71
C GLN A 28 -10.00 5.31 7.78
N ILE A 29 -10.57 4.19 7.32
CA ILE A 29 -9.90 3.30 6.36
C ILE A 29 -9.90 3.95 4.98
N LEU A 30 -11.03 4.52 4.56
CA LEU A 30 -11.16 5.17 3.24
C LEU A 30 -10.28 6.42 3.13
N ALA A 31 -10.21 7.23 4.19
CA ALA A 31 -9.32 8.38 4.28
C ALA A 31 -7.85 7.92 4.27
N ALA A 32 -7.48 6.90 5.06
CA ALA A 32 -6.12 6.37 5.05
C ALA A 32 -5.73 5.80 3.68
N ALA A 33 -6.65 5.14 2.97
CA ALA A 33 -6.42 4.66 1.61
C ALA A 33 -6.14 5.79 0.61
N LEU A 34 -6.79 6.96 0.75
CA LEU A 34 -6.49 8.15 -0.07
C LEU A 34 -5.14 8.77 0.27
N LEU A 35 -4.64 8.56 1.49
CA LEU A 35 -3.49 9.27 2.05
C LEU A 35 -2.27 8.36 2.25
N HIS A 36 -2.37 7.07 1.89
CA HIS A 36 -1.39 6.06 2.30
C HIS A 36 0.05 6.33 1.82
N ASP A 37 0.21 7.00 0.68
CA ASP A 37 1.52 7.38 0.12
C ASP A 37 1.99 8.77 0.57
N VAL A 38 1.17 9.56 1.27
CA VAL A 38 1.47 10.97 1.55
C VAL A 38 2.77 11.15 2.34
N LEU A 39 2.98 10.32 3.36
CA LEU A 39 4.20 10.39 4.18
C LEU A 39 5.44 9.84 3.46
N GLU A 40 5.27 9.00 2.43
CA GLU A 40 6.38 8.43 1.66
C GLU A 40 6.79 9.33 0.50
N ASP A 41 5.82 9.87 -0.24
CA ASP A 41 6.04 10.55 -1.51
C ASP A 41 6.05 12.08 -1.42
N THR A 42 5.75 12.65 -0.24
CA THR A 42 5.69 14.11 -0.05
C THR A 42 6.54 14.56 1.14
N SER A 43 6.70 15.87 1.31
CA SER A 43 7.39 16.45 2.47
C SER A 43 6.49 16.65 3.70
N VAL A 44 5.25 16.14 3.68
CA VAL A 44 4.29 16.27 4.77
C VAL A 44 4.74 15.44 5.97
N THR A 45 4.71 16.03 7.17
CA THR A 45 5.00 15.31 8.42
C THR A 45 3.74 14.70 9.04
N GLU A 46 3.92 13.75 9.97
CA GLU A 46 2.81 13.16 10.73
C GLU A 46 2.00 14.23 11.47
N GLU A 47 2.65 15.25 12.04
CA GLU A 47 1.97 16.33 12.76
C GLU A 47 1.15 17.23 11.81
N GLN A 48 1.69 17.54 10.63
CA GLN A 48 0.97 18.30 9.62
C GLN A 48 -0.23 17.53 9.10
N LEU A 49 -0.07 16.23 8.84
CA LEU A 49 -1.15 15.37 8.40
C LEU A 49 -2.24 15.25 9.47
N LEU A 50 -1.89 15.07 10.73
CA LEU A 50 -2.85 15.04 11.84
C LEU A 50 -3.62 16.36 11.95
N SER A 51 -2.90 17.48 11.96
CA SER A 51 -3.52 18.80 12.05
C SER A 51 -4.51 19.03 10.91
N PHE A 52 -4.17 18.61 9.69
CA PHE A 52 -5.08 18.65 8.55
C PHE A 52 -6.32 17.76 8.77
N LEU A 53 -6.14 16.50 9.17
CA LEU A 53 -7.23 15.58 9.43
C LEU A 53 -8.20 16.11 10.50
N GLU A 54 -7.70 16.68 11.59
CA GLU A 54 -8.51 17.27 12.67
C GLU A 54 -9.38 18.46 12.19
N THR A 55 -9.05 19.10 11.06
CA THR A 55 -9.91 20.13 10.45
C THR A 55 -11.12 19.56 9.70
N LEU A 56 -11.09 18.27 9.33
CA LEU A 56 -12.05 17.62 8.46
C LEU A 56 -12.91 16.57 9.16
N MET A 57 -12.44 15.99 10.26
CA MET A 57 -13.10 14.90 10.96
C MET A 57 -12.88 14.95 12.47
N ASP A 58 -13.70 14.20 13.21
CA ASP A 58 -13.56 14.07 14.65
C ASP A 58 -12.17 13.55 15.04
N LYS A 59 -11.62 14.08 16.14
CA LYS A 59 -10.27 13.77 16.61
C LYS A 59 -9.94 12.28 16.66
N ASN A 60 -10.83 11.46 17.21
CA ASN A 60 -10.62 10.01 17.29
C ASN A 60 -10.53 9.35 15.90
N VAL A 61 -11.27 9.85 14.92
CA VAL A 61 -11.23 9.36 13.53
C VAL A 61 -9.93 9.83 12.87
N ALA A 62 -9.51 11.07 13.11
CA ALA A 62 -8.23 11.61 12.63
C ALA A 62 -7.04 10.80 13.17
N ASP A 63 -7.00 10.54 14.48
CA ASP A 63 -5.96 9.73 15.13
C ASP A 63 -5.89 8.31 14.55
N GLN A 64 -7.03 7.66 14.34
CA GLN A 64 -7.09 6.34 13.71
C GLN A 64 -6.63 6.37 12.25
N THR A 65 -7.01 7.41 11.50
CA THR A 65 -6.60 7.59 10.10
C THR A 65 -5.10 7.75 10.00
N LEU A 66 -4.51 8.65 10.79
CA LEU A 66 -3.06 8.84 10.83
C LEU A 66 -2.35 7.54 11.17
N LYS A 67 -2.81 6.83 12.21
CA LYS A 67 -2.21 5.55 12.61
C LYS A 67 -2.14 4.54 11.45
N LEU A 68 -3.20 4.45 10.65
CA LEU A 68 -3.22 3.58 9.47
C LEU A 68 -2.24 4.03 8.40
N VAL A 69 -2.13 5.34 8.14
CA VAL A 69 -1.15 5.88 7.18
C VAL A 69 0.29 5.58 7.64
N VAL A 70 0.59 5.75 8.93
CA VAL A 70 1.90 5.41 9.52
C VAL A 70 2.18 3.90 9.42
N GLU A 71 1.17 3.05 9.67
CA GLU A 71 1.30 1.60 9.47
C GLU A 71 1.59 1.23 8.00
N LEU A 72 1.16 2.04 7.03
CA LEU A 72 1.37 1.78 5.61
C LEU A 72 2.65 2.38 5.03
N THR A 73 3.26 3.34 5.71
CA THR A 73 4.48 4.03 5.26
C THR A 73 5.70 3.13 5.41
N ASP A 74 6.49 2.96 4.34
CA ASP A 74 7.71 2.13 4.34
C ASP A 74 8.76 2.71 5.33
N VAL A 75 9.26 1.87 6.25
CA VAL A 75 10.29 2.29 7.23
C VAL A 75 11.68 1.94 6.70
N TYR A 76 11.82 0.77 6.07
CA TYR A 76 13.10 0.30 5.55
C TYR A 76 13.34 0.83 4.13
N THR A 77 13.60 2.13 4.01
CA THR A 77 13.90 2.81 2.74
C THR A 77 15.41 2.84 2.45
N LYS A 78 15.80 3.18 1.22
CA LYS A 78 17.21 3.23 0.83
C LYS A 78 17.93 4.41 1.51
N GLU A 79 17.20 5.48 1.71
CA GLU A 79 17.61 6.75 2.27
C GLU A 79 17.93 6.59 3.76
N VAL A 80 17.04 5.91 4.50
CA VAL A 80 17.21 5.65 5.94
C VAL A 80 18.15 4.47 6.20
N TYR A 81 18.10 3.41 5.38
CA TYR A 81 18.93 2.21 5.53
C TYR A 81 19.80 1.93 4.29
N PRO A 82 20.81 2.79 4.00
CA PRO A 82 21.65 2.65 2.81
C PRO A 82 22.60 1.44 2.86
N HIS A 83 22.90 0.95 4.07
CA HIS A 83 23.77 -0.21 4.31
C HIS A 83 23.08 -1.56 4.05
N LEU A 84 21.74 -1.58 3.96
CA LEU A 84 20.98 -2.76 3.59
C LEU A 84 20.83 -2.85 2.07
N ASN A 85 20.86 -4.05 1.51
CA ASN A 85 20.47 -4.24 0.13
C ASN A 85 18.92 -4.27 -0.01
N ARG A 86 18.40 -4.19 -1.24
CA ARG A 86 16.94 -4.17 -1.49
C ARG A 86 16.22 -5.38 -0.87
N LYS A 87 16.82 -6.58 -0.97
CA LYS A 87 16.23 -7.81 -0.46
C LYS A 87 16.07 -7.73 1.07
N GLN A 88 17.13 -7.32 1.77
CA GLN A 88 17.11 -7.14 3.23
C GLN A 88 16.10 -6.10 3.68
N ARG A 89 15.99 -4.97 2.95
CA ARG A 89 14.97 -3.95 3.24
C ARG A 89 13.55 -4.51 3.09
N LYS A 90 13.27 -5.21 1.98
CA LYS A 90 11.94 -5.79 1.76
C LYS A 90 11.61 -6.97 2.70
N GLU A 91 12.58 -7.74 3.15
CA GLU A 91 12.39 -8.74 4.21
C GLU A 91 11.98 -8.10 5.54
N LYS A 92 12.68 -7.03 5.96
CA LYS A 92 12.33 -6.30 7.19
C LYS A 92 10.97 -5.61 7.08
N GLU A 93 10.67 -5.04 5.92
CA GLU A 93 9.37 -4.42 5.64
C GLU A 93 8.24 -5.45 5.69
N THR A 94 8.46 -6.66 5.15
CA THR A 94 7.51 -7.78 5.24
C THR A 94 7.20 -8.14 6.69
N LEU A 95 8.23 -8.25 7.53
CA LEU A 95 8.06 -8.53 8.97
C LEU A 95 7.28 -7.41 9.69
N ARG A 96 7.47 -6.15 9.28
CA ARG A 96 6.70 -5.02 9.82
C ARG A 96 5.24 -5.12 9.41
N ILE A 97 4.96 -5.36 8.13
CA ILE A 97 3.59 -5.50 7.59
C ILE A 97 2.84 -6.64 8.27
N GLU A 98 3.48 -7.77 8.59
CA GLU A 98 2.87 -8.85 9.36
C GLU A 98 2.27 -8.35 10.70
N GLN A 99 2.92 -7.38 11.35
CA GLN A 99 2.50 -6.83 12.64
C GLN A 99 1.44 -5.72 12.53
N THR A 100 1.21 -5.17 11.34
CA THR A 100 0.19 -4.13 11.13
C THR A 100 -1.24 -4.63 11.42
N SER A 101 -2.15 -3.68 11.60
CA SER A 101 -3.56 -3.93 11.87
C SER A 101 -4.28 -4.56 10.68
N ALA A 102 -5.41 -5.23 10.94
CA ALA A 102 -6.28 -5.78 9.90
C ALA A 102 -6.74 -4.68 8.91
N ASP A 103 -7.06 -3.50 9.42
CA ASP A 103 -7.52 -2.36 8.63
C ASP A 103 -6.39 -1.86 7.69
N ALA A 104 -5.14 -1.75 8.18
CA ALA A 104 -4.00 -1.40 7.33
C ALA A 104 -3.70 -2.47 6.29
N GLN A 105 -3.73 -3.76 6.65
CA GLN A 105 -3.52 -4.85 5.69
C GLN A 105 -4.59 -4.85 4.59
N THR A 106 -5.84 -4.48 4.91
CA THR A 106 -6.91 -4.32 3.91
C THR A 106 -6.56 -3.26 2.87
N ILE A 107 -6.06 -2.11 3.31
CA ILE A 107 -5.59 -1.04 2.41
C ILE A 107 -4.40 -1.55 1.59
N LYS A 108 -3.46 -2.28 2.22
CA LYS A 108 -2.31 -2.85 1.53
C LYS A 108 -2.70 -3.83 0.42
N TYR A 109 -3.78 -4.58 0.59
CA TYR A 109 -4.30 -5.45 -0.47
C TYR A 109 -4.80 -4.61 -1.67
N ALA A 110 -5.57 -3.56 -1.41
CA ALA A 110 -6.06 -2.67 -2.46
C ALA A 110 -4.92 -1.97 -3.22
N ASP A 111 -3.90 -1.50 -2.49
CA ASP A 111 -2.65 -0.96 -3.06
C ASP A 111 -1.98 -1.99 -4.00
N ILE A 112 -1.72 -3.22 -3.49
CA ILE A 112 -1.11 -4.30 -4.28
C ILE A 112 -1.94 -4.60 -5.53
N LEU A 113 -3.27 -4.63 -5.42
CA LEU A 113 -4.16 -4.94 -6.55
C LEU A 113 -4.05 -3.90 -7.66
N ASP A 114 -4.02 -2.62 -7.30
CA ASP A 114 -3.91 -1.53 -8.26
C ASP A 114 -2.51 -1.49 -8.91
N ASN A 115 -1.46 -1.55 -8.07
CA ASN A 115 -0.07 -1.56 -8.54
C ASN A 115 0.25 -2.80 -9.39
N CYS A 116 -0.33 -3.97 -9.09
CA CYS A 116 -0.20 -5.18 -9.90
C CYS A 116 -0.62 -4.94 -11.36
N LYS A 117 -1.79 -4.32 -11.57
CA LYS A 117 -2.32 -4.03 -12.91
C LYS A 117 -1.48 -3.02 -13.67
N GLU A 118 -1.04 -1.96 -12.99
CA GLU A 118 -0.22 -0.93 -13.64
C GLU A 118 1.19 -1.42 -13.99
N ILE A 119 1.87 -2.10 -13.06
CA ILE A 119 3.27 -2.50 -13.24
C ILE A 119 3.39 -3.63 -14.27
N THR A 120 2.48 -4.60 -14.28
CA THR A 120 2.50 -5.69 -15.27
C THR A 120 2.31 -5.19 -16.70
N ALA A 121 1.52 -4.12 -16.87
CA ALA A 121 1.33 -3.46 -18.16
C ALA A 121 2.50 -2.54 -18.54
N ALA A 122 3.04 -1.78 -17.58
CA ALA A 122 4.00 -0.72 -17.85
C ALA A 122 5.49 -1.17 -17.86
N ASP A 123 5.87 -2.15 -17.03
CA ASP A 123 7.27 -2.60 -16.91
C ASP A 123 7.37 -4.14 -16.80
N PRO A 124 7.36 -4.86 -17.95
CA PRO A 124 7.45 -6.32 -17.97
C PRO A 124 8.76 -6.88 -17.40
N HIS A 125 9.84 -6.10 -17.37
CA HIS A 125 11.12 -6.54 -16.81
C HIS A 125 11.13 -6.48 -15.28
N PHE A 126 10.48 -5.47 -14.70
CA PHE A 126 10.36 -5.32 -13.26
C PHE A 126 9.20 -6.13 -12.66
N ALA A 127 8.12 -6.36 -13.42
CA ALA A 127 6.93 -7.07 -12.96
C ALA A 127 7.20 -8.42 -12.26
N PRO A 128 8.06 -9.33 -12.76
CA PRO A 128 8.33 -10.60 -12.09
C PRO A 128 8.93 -10.43 -10.69
N ARG A 129 9.72 -9.37 -10.47
CA ARG A 129 10.32 -9.07 -9.17
C ARG A 129 9.26 -8.49 -8.23
N PHE A 130 8.52 -7.48 -8.70
CA PHE A 130 7.45 -6.84 -7.95
C PHE A 130 6.40 -7.87 -7.46
N LEU A 131 5.88 -8.72 -8.35
CA LEU A 131 4.86 -9.70 -7.98
C LEU A 131 5.35 -10.74 -6.97
N LYS A 132 6.64 -11.12 -7.03
CA LYS A 132 7.24 -11.99 -6.00
C LYS A 132 7.32 -11.28 -4.65
N GLU A 133 7.67 -9.99 -4.63
CA GLU A 133 7.67 -9.15 -3.42
C GLU A 133 6.24 -9.07 -2.84
N CYS A 134 5.21 -8.81 -3.67
CA CYS A 134 3.80 -8.80 -3.24
C CYS A 134 3.34 -10.14 -2.67
N MET A 135 3.70 -11.25 -3.33
CA MET A 135 3.34 -12.60 -2.86
C MET A 135 3.97 -12.93 -1.50
N THR A 136 5.18 -12.44 -1.22
CA THR A 136 5.81 -12.58 0.10
C THR A 136 5.04 -11.80 1.16
N ILE A 137 4.60 -10.57 0.87
CA ILE A 137 3.78 -9.76 1.78
C ILE A 137 2.44 -10.46 2.04
N LEU A 138 1.73 -10.90 0.99
CA LEU A 138 0.41 -11.53 1.13
C LEU A 138 0.46 -12.80 2.00
N LYS A 139 1.56 -13.55 1.99
CA LYS A 139 1.70 -14.75 2.83
C LYS A 139 1.73 -14.46 4.34
N VAL A 140 2.12 -13.26 4.75
CA VAL A 140 2.22 -12.88 6.18
C VAL A 140 1.13 -11.87 6.58
N ALA A 141 0.65 -11.08 5.63
CA ALA A 141 -0.42 -10.11 5.84
C ALA A 141 -1.78 -10.80 5.65
N THR A 142 -2.25 -11.58 6.63
CA THR A 142 -3.48 -12.38 6.52
C THR A 142 -4.63 -11.91 7.42
N LYS A 143 -4.53 -10.74 8.04
CA LYS A 143 -5.49 -10.24 9.05
C LYS A 143 -6.61 -9.38 8.47
N GLY A 144 -6.42 -8.81 7.28
CA GLY A 144 -7.37 -7.87 6.69
C GLY A 144 -8.63 -8.54 6.11
N ASP A 145 -9.38 -7.80 5.28
CA ASP A 145 -10.60 -8.31 4.65
C ASP A 145 -10.30 -9.58 3.84
N LYS A 146 -11.01 -10.65 4.17
CA LYS A 146 -10.77 -11.98 3.60
C LYS A 146 -11.14 -12.07 2.12
N GLN A 147 -12.22 -11.41 1.70
CA GLN A 147 -12.66 -11.48 0.30
C GLN A 147 -11.72 -10.72 -0.61
N LEU A 148 -11.28 -9.53 -0.18
CA LEU A 148 -10.26 -8.77 -0.87
C LEU A 148 -8.94 -9.52 -0.90
N TYR A 149 -8.49 -10.07 0.23
CA TYR A 149 -7.27 -10.88 0.31
C TYR A 149 -7.25 -12.01 -0.73
N GLU A 150 -8.31 -12.84 -0.78
CA GLU A 150 -8.41 -13.96 -1.72
C GLU A 150 -8.37 -13.49 -3.18
N LYS A 151 -9.06 -12.39 -3.48
CA LYS A 151 -9.06 -11.77 -4.81
C LYS A 151 -7.65 -11.32 -5.22
N VAL A 152 -6.95 -10.58 -4.35
CA VAL A 152 -5.60 -10.07 -4.63
C VAL A 152 -4.59 -11.20 -4.75
N TYR A 153 -4.66 -12.19 -3.85
CA TYR A 153 -3.80 -13.37 -3.92
C TYR A 153 -3.94 -14.11 -5.26
N LYS A 154 -5.18 -14.34 -5.69
CA LYS A 154 -5.47 -14.99 -6.98
C LYS A 154 -4.97 -14.17 -8.16
N GLU A 155 -5.15 -12.85 -8.14
CA GLU A 155 -4.68 -11.96 -9.21
C GLU A 155 -3.15 -12.00 -9.34
N VAL A 156 -2.43 -11.80 -8.24
CA VAL A 156 -0.95 -11.84 -8.23
C VAL A 156 -0.43 -13.21 -8.66
N GLN A 157 -1.09 -14.29 -8.23
CA GLN A 157 -0.74 -15.65 -8.66
C GLN A 157 -0.97 -15.85 -10.16
N THR A 158 -2.08 -15.34 -10.70
CA THR A 158 -2.41 -15.43 -12.13
C THR A 158 -1.38 -14.69 -12.97
N GLU A 159 -1.01 -13.47 -12.57
CA GLU A 159 0.00 -12.68 -13.27
C GLU A 159 1.39 -13.31 -13.22
N LEU A 160 1.77 -13.92 -12.09
CA LEU A 160 3.02 -14.70 -11.99
C LEU A 160 3.04 -15.90 -12.95
N VAL A 161 1.90 -16.56 -13.17
CA VAL A 161 1.79 -17.67 -14.13
C VAL A 161 1.86 -17.15 -15.56
N ASN A 162 1.18 -16.04 -15.86
CA ASN A 162 1.19 -15.43 -17.20
C ASN A 162 2.61 -15.03 -17.63
N LEU A 163 3.42 -14.49 -16.71
CA LEU A 163 4.81 -14.13 -16.98
C LEU A 163 5.72 -15.34 -17.27
N ARG A 164 5.38 -16.55 -16.81
CA ARG A 164 6.15 -17.78 -17.13
C ARG A 164 5.84 -18.36 -18.50
N LYS A 165 4.73 -17.92 -19.11
CA LYS A 165 4.27 -18.39 -20.43
C LYS A 165 4.71 -17.47 -21.57
N ARG A 166 5.20 -16.27 -21.25
CA ARG A 166 5.82 -15.32 -22.19
C ARG A 166 7.29 -15.67 -22.36
#